data_AF-A0A1B0CEY9-F1
#
_entry.id   AF-A0A1B0CEY9-F1
#
_cell.length_a   1.000
_cell.length_b   1.000
_cell.length_c   1.000
_cell.angle_alpha   90.00
_cell.angle_beta   90.00
_cell.angle_gamma   90.00
#
_symmetry.space_group_name_H-M   'P 1'
#
loop_
_entity.id
_entity.type
_entity.pdbx_description
1 polymer ?
#
loop_
_entity_poly.entity_id
_entity_poly.type
_entity_poly.pdbx_seq_one_letter_code
_entity_poly.pdbx_strand_id
1 'polypeptide(L)'
;MKCIVPNCRITGHYASKESPKIRFYKCPSMRKLWVEILNISGQLSNNSWICSRHFRKTDIVMKRRRDRSFKFMLSPTAIPLAPTPRSPTKLARTPSASPSPPTLITSPLQNPPASPS
;
A
#
# COMPACT_ATOMS: atom_id res chain seq x y z
N MET A 1 3.77 -7.04 22.59
CA MET A 1 3.36 -5.92 21.70
C MET A 1 3.07 -6.45 20.30
N LYS A 2 2.05 -5.96 19.59
CA LYS A 2 1.68 -6.37 18.23
C LYS A 2 1.41 -5.13 17.37
N CYS A 3 1.78 -5.15 16.10
CA CYS A 3 1.42 -4.09 15.15
C CYS A 3 -0.10 -4.08 14.91
N ILE A 4 -0.75 -2.92 14.99
CA ILE A 4 -2.20 -2.80 14.76
C ILE A 4 -2.60 -2.80 13.28
N VAL A 5 -1.64 -2.60 12.37
CA VAL A 5 -1.95 -2.60 10.93
C VAL A 5 -2.53 -3.97 10.53
N PRO A 6 -3.70 -4.01 9.88
CA PRO A 6 -4.31 -5.25 9.42
C PRO A 6 -3.33 -6.08 8.61
N ASN A 7 -3.36 -7.40 8.79
CA ASN A 7 -2.48 -8.34 8.09
C ASN A 7 -0.97 -8.19 8.36
N CYS A 8 -0.56 -7.34 9.31
CA CYS A 8 0.82 -7.26 9.77
C CYS A 8 1.10 -8.33 10.83
N ARG A 9 2.06 -9.21 10.56
CA ARG A 9 2.46 -10.31 11.48
C ARG A 9 3.57 -9.91 12.46
N ILE A 10 4.02 -8.66 12.41
CA ILE A 10 5.14 -8.18 13.22
C ILE A 10 4.69 -7.99 14.67
N THR A 11 5.33 -8.74 15.57
CA THR A 11 5.15 -8.66 17.03
C THR A 11 6.44 -8.18 17.69
N GLY A 12 6.35 -7.77 18.95
CA GLY A 12 7.51 -7.34 19.75
C GLY A 12 8.58 -8.42 19.88
N HIS A 13 8.17 -9.70 19.90
CA HIS A 13 9.11 -10.83 19.91
C HIS A 13 9.86 -10.99 18.57
N TYR A 14 9.23 -10.64 17.45
CA TYR A 14 9.83 -10.69 16.12
C TYR A 14 10.96 -9.65 15.93
N ALA A 15 10.84 -8.48 16.56
CA ALA A 15 11.88 -7.44 16.53
C ALA A 15 13.19 -7.88 17.23
N SER A 16 13.13 -8.87 18.14
CA SER A 16 14.30 -9.36 18.88
C SER A 16 15.07 -10.46 18.15
N LYS A 17 14.37 -11.33 17.38
CA LYS A 17 15.00 -12.52 16.76
C LYS A 17 15.43 -12.35 15.30
N GLU A 18 14.65 -11.65 14.47
CA GLU A 18 14.81 -11.72 13.00
C GLU A 18 15.27 -10.41 12.36
N SER A 19 15.11 -9.27 13.06
CA SER A 19 15.47 -7.95 12.52
C SER A 19 15.61 -6.92 13.64
N PRO A 20 16.82 -6.67 14.18
CA PRO A 20 17.06 -5.69 15.26
C PRO A 20 16.76 -4.23 14.87
N LYS A 21 16.30 -4.00 13.64
CA LYS A 21 15.98 -2.68 13.07
C LYS A 21 14.48 -2.36 13.09
N ILE A 22 13.61 -3.30 13.45
CA ILE A 22 12.17 -3.04 13.51
C ILE A 22 11.86 -2.35 14.82
N ARG A 23 11.30 -1.14 14.71
CA ARG A 23 10.90 -0.31 15.86
C ARG A 23 9.39 -0.17 15.90
N PHE A 24 8.83 -0.04 17.08
CA PHE A 24 7.42 0.22 17.28
C PHE A 24 7.23 1.67 17.71
N TYR A 25 6.28 2.35 17.06
CA TYR A 25 5.92 3.72 17.35
C TYR A 25 4.49 3.77 17.85
N LYS A 26 4.30 4.51 18.95
CA LYS A 26 2.98 4.75 19.51
C LYS A 26 2.25 5.76 18.63
N CYS A 27 0.95 5.56 18.46
CA CYS A 27 0.14 6.43 17.62
C CYS A 27 0.19 7.89 18.13
N PRO A 28 0.74 8.84 17.35
CA PRO A 28 0.82 10.24 17.73
C PRO A 28 -0.55 10.93 17.57
N SER A 29 -0.57 12.25 17.73
CA SER A 29 -1.73 13.14 17.67
C SER A 29 -2.63 12.96 16.43
N MET A 30 -2.15 12.33 15.37
CA MET A 30 -2.87 12.07 14.10
C MET A 30 -3.62 10.73 14.07
N ARG A 31 -4.18 10.28 15.20
CA ARG A 31 -4.91 9.01 15.29
C ARG A 31 -6.00 8.86 14.23
N LYS A 32 -6.83 9.88 14.04
CA LYS A 32 -7.97 9.84 13.12
C LYS A 32 -7.52 9.52 11.69
N LEU A 33 -6.49 10.23 11.21
CA LEU A 33 -5.93 10.04 9.88
C LEU A 33 -5.31 8.65 9.71
N TRP A 34 -4.66 8.12 10.75
CA TRP A 34 -4.11 6.77 10.70
C TRP A 34 -5.19 5.69 10.64
N VAL A 35 -6.31 5.85 11.37
CA VAL A 35 -7.46 4.93 11.28
C VAL A 35 -7.99 4.89 9.85
N GLU A 36 -8.19 6.08 9.27
CA GLU A 36 -8.72 6.25 7.92
C GLU A 36 -7.83 5.60 6.87
N ILE A 37 -6.53 5.90 6.89
CA ILE A 37 -5.58 5.38 5.88
C ILE A 37 -5.36 3.88 6.01
N LEU A 38 -5.37 3.36 7.23
CA LEU A 38 -5.17 1.93 7.48
C LEU A 38 -6.47 1.14 7.37
N ASN A 39 -7.59 1.82 7.12
CA ASN A 39 -8.94 1.26 7.10
C ASN A 39 -9.20 0.37 8.33
N ILE A 40 -8.81 0.85 9.52
CA ILE A 40 -9.00 0.11 10.76
C ILE A 40 -10.42 0.37 11.24
N SER A 41 -11.24 -0.67 11.30
CA SER A 41 -12.58 -0.55 11.88
C SER A 41 -12.50 -0.35 13.39
N GLY A 42 -13.14 0.70 13.90
CA GLY A 42 -13.29 0.96 15.34
C GLY A 42 -12.24 1.90 15.95
N GLN A 43 -12.21 1.96 17.27
CA GLN A 43 -11.39 2.91 18.02
C GLN A 43 -9.98 2.35 18.29
N LEU A 44 -8.95 3.10 17.89
CA LEU A 44 -7.56 2.81 18.24
C LEU A 44 -7.38 2.95 19.76
N SER A 45 -7.05 1.83 20.43
CA SER A 45 -6.61 1.88 21.83
C SER A 45 -5.41 2.81 22.02
N ASN A 46 -5.33 3.47 23.18
CA ASN A 46 -4.16 4.26 23.59
C ASN A 46 -2.88 3.43 23.62
N ASN A 47 -2.97 2.10 23.69
CA ASN A 47 -1.84 1.18 23.73
C ASN A 47 -1.54 0.54 22.38
N SER A 48 -2.07 1.11 21.29
CA SER A 48 -1.82 0.65 19.93
C SER A 48 -0.49 1.14 19.38
N TRP A 49 0.24 0.24 18.72
CA TRP A 49 1.56 0.50 18.15
C TRP A 49 1.62 0.07 16.69
N ILE A 50 2.40 0.80 15.90
CA ILE A 50 2.69 0.47 14.50
C ILE A 50 4.19 0.24 14.34
N CYS A 51 4.58 -0.79 13.60
CA CYS A 51 5.99 -1.07 13.34
C CYS A 51 6.56 -0.19 12.22
N SER A 52 7.88 0.01 12.24
CA SER A 52 8.60 0.91 11.32
C SER A 52 8.44 0.58 9.84
N ARG A 53 7.98 -0.63 9.47
CA ARG A 53 7.75 -1.04 8.07
C ARG A 53 6.60 -0.29 7.41
N HIS A 54 5.69 0.27 8.20
CA HIS A 54 4.57 1.03 7.69
C HIS A 54 4.86 2.52 7.56
N PHE A 55 6.09 2.98 7.80
CA PHE A 55 6.47 4.36 7.60
C PHE A 55 7.57 4.45 6.55
N ARG A 56 7.67 5.59 5.87
CA ARG A 56 8.83 5.84 5.03
C ARG A 56 10.04 6.01 5.93
N LYS A 57 11.22 5.60 5.45
CA LYS A 57 12.47 5.78 6.20
C LYS A 57 12.75 7.26 6.50
N THR A 58 12.31 8.15 5.59
CA THR A 58 12.39 9.62 5.73
C THR A 58 11.55 10.16 6.88
N ASP A 59 10.48 9.46 7.25
CA ASP A 59 9.58 9.89 8.33
C ASP A 59 10.11 9.46 9.71
N ILE A 60 11.19 8.66 9.74
CA ILE A 60 11.84 8.19 10.96
C ILE A 60 13.05 9.07 11.23
N VAL A 61 12.92 9.97 12.20
CA VAL A 61 13.95 10.91 12.60
C VAL A 61 14.82 10.29 13.69
N MET A 62 16.14 10.35 13.49
CA MET A 62 17.12 9.98 14.50
C MET A 62 17.54 11.24 15.27
N LYS A 63 17.32 11.24 16.59
CA LYS A 63 17.73 12.33 17.48
C LYS A 63 18.78 11.84 18.47
N ARG A 64 19.92 12.53 18.52
CA ARG A 64 20.97 12.27 19.52
C ARG A 64 20.50 12.76 20.89
N ARG A 65 20.71 11.93 21.92
CA ARG A 65 20.45 12.25 23.33
C ARG A 65 21.73 12.72 24.02
N ARG A 66 21.56 13.31 25.22
CA ARG A 66 22.66 13.85 26.04
C ARG A 66 23.68 12.77 26.45
N ASP A 67 23.19 11.56 26.70
CA ASP A 67 23.97 10.35 27.01
C ASP A 67 24.69 9.74 25.79
N ARG A 68 24.77 10.47 24.66
CA ARG A 68 25.31 10.02 23.37
C ARG A 68 24.54 8.87 22.72
N SER A 69 23.41 8.43 23.28
CA SER A 69 22.55 7.43 22.64
C SER A 69 21.68 8.06 21.53
N PHE A 70 21.16 7.22 20.63
CA PHE A 70 20.24 7.67 19.58
C PHE A 70 18.81 7.22 19.88
N LYS A 71 17.88 8.18 19.87
CA LYS A 71 16.45 7.93 19.93
C LYS A 71 15.85 8.09 18.54
N PHE A 72 15.05 7.11 18.13
CA PHE A 72 14.34 7.16 16.86
C PHE A 72 12.89 7.55 17.14
N MET A 73 12.41 8.55 16.41
CA MET A 73 11.08 9.13 16.58
C MET A 73 10.42 9.26 15.21
N LEU A 74 9.09 9.23 15.18
CA LEU A 74 8.37 9.61 13.97
C LEU A 74 8.34 11.13 13.83
N SER A 75 8.42 11.60 12.59
CA SER A 75 8.05 12.96 12.23
C SER A 75 6.63 13.26 12.75
N PRO A 76 6.34 14.50 13.21
CA PRO A 76 4.98 14.87 13.63
C PRO A 76 3.96 14.71 12.49
N THR A 77 4.40 14.79 11.24
CA THR A 77 3.60 14.61 10.03
C THR A 77 3.72 13.21 9.43
N ALA A 78 4.36 12.26 10.14
CA ALA A 78 4.51 10.90 9.67
C ALA A 78 3.14 10.22 9.54
N ILE A 79 2.87 9.73 8.33
CA ILE A 79 1.64 9.03 7.99
C ILE A 79 2.02 7.59 7.59
N PRO A 80 1.30 6.57 8.10
CA PRO A 80 1.58 5.21 7.70
C PRO A 80 1.25 5.03 6.22
N LEU A 81 2.05 4.22 5.53
CA LEU A 81 1.76 3.77 4.18
C LEU A 81 0.44 2.98 4.21
N ALA A 82 -0.44 3.31 3.27
CA ALA A 82 -1.68 2.59 3.07
C ALA A 82 -1.39 1.09 2.93
N PRO A 83 -2.26 0.22 3.46
CA PRO A 83 -2.12 -1.21 3.27
C PRO A 83 -2.16 -1.48 1.77
N THR A 84 -1.01 -1.82 1.19
CA THR A 84 -0.98 -2.26 -0.20
C THR A 84 -1.87 -3.48 -0.29
N PRO A 85 -2.88 -3.52 -1.18
CA PRO A 85 -3.56 -4.77 -1.46
C PRO A 85 -2.46 -5.76 -1.80
N ARG A 86 -2.41 -6.89 -1.09
CA ARG A 86 -1.51 -7.97 -1.47
C ARG A 86 -1.87 -8.26 -2.91
N SER A 87 -0.98 -7.92 -3.84
CA SER A 87 -1.10 -8.39 -5.21
C SER A 87 -1.36 -9.89 -5.07
N PRO A 88 -2.45 -10.42 -5.66
CA PRO A 88 -2.67 -11.85 -5.63
C PRO A 88 -1.48 -12.47 -6.34
N THR A 89 -0.55 -13.01 -5.56
CA THR A 89 0.51 -13.84 -6.09
C THR A 89 -0.19 -14.99 -6.79
N LYS A 90 -0.05 -15.01 -8.12
CA LYS A 90 -0.37 -16.14 -9.01
C LYS A 90 -1.86 -16.28 -9.37
N LEU A 91 -2.40 -15.36 -10.19
CA LEU A 91 -3.32 -15.80 -11.24
C LEU A 91 -2.50 -16.01 -12.51
N ALA A 92 -2.77 -17.16 -13.11
CA ALA A 92 -2.01 -17.77 -14.16
C ALA A 92 -1.82 -16.84 -15.37
N ARG A 93 -0.59 -16.87 -15.89
CA ARG A 93 -0.26 -16.96 -17.32
C ARG A 93 -1.51 -17.10 -18.21
N THR A 94 -2.12 -15.98 -18.59
CA THR A 94 -2.97 -15.94 -19.78
C THR A 94 -2.02 -16.09 -20.98
N PRO A 95 -2.18 -17.09 -21.85
CA PRO A 95 -1.53 -17.04 -23.14
C PRO A 95 -2.08 -15.81 -23.87
N SER A 96 -1.15 -14.98 -24.32
CA SER A 96 -1.36 -13.84 -25.20
C SER A 96 -2.08 -14.33 -26.46
N ALA A 97 -3.41 -14.26 -26.47
CA ALA A 97 -4.20 -14.37 -27.68
C ALA A 97 -3.94 -13.08 -28.48
N SER A 98 -3.03 -13.21 -29.45
CA SER A 98 -2.77 -12.24 -30.49
C SER A 98 -4.09 -11.85 -31.15
N PRO A 99 -4.49 -10.57 -31.17
CA PRO A 99 -5.60 -10.16 -32.02
C PRO A 99 -5.13 -10.21 -33.48
N SER A 100 -5.68 -11.14 -34.25
CA SER A 100 -5.55 -11.16 -35.70
C SER A 100 -6.05 -9.82 -36.28
N PRO A 101 -5.41 -9.29 -37.34
CA PRO A 101 -5.81 -8.03 -37.95
C PRO A 101 -7.19 -8.16 -38.64
N PRO A 102 -7.99 -7.08 -38.67
CA PRO A 102 -9.25 -7.07 -39.41
C PRO A 102 -8.97 -7.09 -40.91
N THR A 103 -9.52 -8.08 -41.61
CA THR A 103 -9.50 -8.15 -43.07
C THR A 103 -10.30 -6.99 -43.66
N LEU A 104 -9.63 -6.13 -44.42
CA LEU A 104 -10.23 -5.06 -45.22
C LEU A 104 -11.20 -5.69 -46.24
N ILE A 105 -12.51 -5.54 -46.01
CA ILE A 105 -13.51 -5.81 -47.03
C ILE A 105 -13.69 -4.52 -47.83
N THR A 106 -12.93 -4.43 -48.93
CA THR A 106 -13.10 -3.46 -49.99
C THR A 106 -14.53 -3.56 -50.54
N SER A 107 -15.32 -2.51 -50.33
CA SER A 107 -16.58 -2.29 -51.05
C SER A 107 -16.30 -1.82 -52.48
N PRO A 108 -16.90 -2.41 -53.52
CA PRO A 108 -17.16 -1.72 -54.78
C PRO A 108 -18.57 -1.09 -54.69
N LEU A 109 -18.66 0.24 -54.63
CA LEU A 109 -18.81 1.15 -55.78
C LEU A 109 -20.16 1.01 -56.52
N GLN A 110 -21.12 1.85 -56.08
CA GLN A 110 -22.03 2.70 -56.88
C GLN A 110 -22.65 2.16 -58.19
N ASN A 111 -23.98 2.18 -58.30
CA ASN A 111 -24.74 3.34 -58.84
C ASN A 111 -26.28 3.14 -58.80
N PRO A 112 -27.08 4.22 -58.98
CA PRO A 112 -28.52 4.31 -58.67
C PRO A 112 -29.39 4.35 -59.95
N PRO A 113 -30.58 5.01 -59.96
CA PRO A 113 -31.92 4.46 -59.81
C PRO A 113 -32.71 4.44 -61.15
N ALA A 114 -33.81 3.67 -61.21
CA ALA A 114 -34.86 3.89 -62.22
C ALA A 114 -36.22 3.34 -61.75
N SER A 115 -37.07 4.21 -61.21
CA SER A 115 -38.51 4.26 -61.58
C SER A 115 -38.62 5.23 -62.77
N PRO A 116 -39.69 5.32 -63.57
CA PRO A 116 -41.10 4.89 -63.40
C PRO A 116 -41.57 4.05 -64.63
N SER A 117 -42.80 3.52 -64.76
CA SER A 117 -44.12 4.15 -64.80
C SER A 117 -45.20 3.09 -64.71
#